data_AF-A0A7Y9MF30-F1
#
_entry.id   AF-A0A7Y9MF30-F1
#
_cell.length_a   1.000
_cell.length_b   1.000
_cell.length_c   1.000
_cell.angle_alpha   90.00
_cell.angle_beta   90.00
_cell.angle_gamma   90.00
#
_symmetry.space_group_name_H-M   'P 1'
#
loop_
_entity.id
_entity.type
_entity.pdbx_description
1 polymer ?
#
loop_
_entity_poly.entity_id
_entity_poly.type
_entity_poly.pdbx_seq_one_letter_code
_entity_poly.pdbx_strand_id
1 'polypeptide(L)' 'MKLIAFLVSLALFVGGIYLMGSAFFVPGLEGVLFVAGILITTAGLFVPVHILKRVDS' A
#
# COMPACT_ATOMS: atom_id res chain seq x y z
N MET A 1 0.64 -2.82 19.54
CA MET A 1 0.21 -1.79 18.56
C MET A 1 1.20 -1.64 17.39
N LYS A 2 2.51 -1.55 17.63
CA LYS A 2 3.53 -1.46 16.57
C LYS A 2 3.54 -2.62 15.58
N LEU A 3 3.47 -3.87 16.08
CA LEU A 3 3.46 -5.05 15.23
C LEU A 3 2.22 -5.11 14.32
N ILE A 4 1.04 -4.81 14.87
CA ILE A 4 -0.21 -4.80 14.10
C ILE A 4 -0.15 -3.73 13.00
N ALA A 5 0.28 -2.51 13.34
CA ALA A 5 0.44 -1.43 12.36
C ALA A 5 1.50 -1.76 11.28
N PHE A 6 2.58 -2.44 11.66
CA PHE A 6 3.59 -2.94 10.72
C PHE A 6 3.01 -4.01 9.77
N LEU A 7 2.25 -4.97 10.29
CA LEU A 7 1.62 -6.01 9.48
C LEU A 7 0.57 -5.43 8.52
N VAL A 8 -0.22 -4.44 8.98
CA VAL A 8 -1.18 -3.71 8.14
C VAL A 8 -0.45 -2.93 7.04
N SER A 9 0.64 -2.25 7.37
CA SER A 9 1.50 -1.56 6.40
C SER A 9 2.08 -2.50 5.35
N LEU A 10 2.60 -3.65 5.78
CA LEU A 10 3.15 -4.68 4.91
C LEU A 10 2.06 -5.24 3.97
N ALA A 11 0.87 -5.52 4.50
CA ALA A 11 -0.26 -5.99 3.71
C ALA A 11 -0.71 -4.96 2.67
N LEU A 12 -0.78 -3.68 3.03
CA LEU A 12 -1.07 -2.59 2.09
C LEU A 12 0.02 -2.48 1.03
N PHE A 13 1.29 -2.56 1.40
CA PHE A 13 2.40 -2.46 0.46
C PHE A 13 2.37 -3.60 -0.58
N VAL A 14 2.30 -4.85 -0.12
CA VAL A 14 2.24 -6.01 -1.01
C VAL A 14 0.93 -6.03 -1.82
N GLY A 15 -0.19 -5.69 -1.19
CA GLY A 15 -1.49 -5.59 -1.84
C GLY A 15 -1.53 -4.53 -2.93
N GLY A 16 -0.88 -3.38 -2.73
CA GLY A 16 -0.74 -2.34 -3.73
C GLY A 16 0.08 -2.78 -4.95
N ILE A 17 1.20 -3.49 -4.73
CA ILE A 17 2.01 -4.08 -5.80
C ILE A 17 1.20 -5.09 -6.59
N TYR A 18 0.47 -5.97 -5.89
CA TYR A 18 -0.42 -6.95 -6.54
C TYR A 18 -1.50 -6.25 -7.37
N LEU A 19 -2.16 -5.23 -6.82
CA LEU A 19 -3.21 -4.48 -7.52
C LEU A 19 -2.67 -3.81 -8.79
N MET A 20 -1.46 -3.26 -8.72
CA MET A 20 -0.78 -2.66 -9.86
C MET A 20 -0.48 -3.67 -10.97
N GLY A 21 -0.05 -4.90 -10.60
CA GLY A 21 0.10 -6.00 -11.56
C GLY A 21 -1.22 -6.52 -12.10
N SER A 22 -2.29 -6.51 -11.29
CA SER A 22 -3.63 -6.95 -11.70
C SER A 22 -4.27 -6.05 -12.75
N ALA A 23 -3.81 -4.79 -12.85
CA ALA A 23 -4.32 -3.79 -13.79
C ALA A 23 -4.29 -4.26 -15.24
N PHE A 24 -3.32 -5.09 -15.62
CA PHE A 24 -3.18 -5.63 -16.98
C PHE A 24 -4.15 -6.77 -17.31
N PHE A 25 -4.92 -7.24 -16.33
CA PHE A 25 -5.91 -8.31 -16.49
C PHE A 25 -7.36 -7.80 -16.43
N VAL A 26 -7.56 -6.48 -16.28
CA VAL A 26 -8.90 -5.88 -16.18
C VAL A 26 -9.08 -4.84 -17.30
N PRO A 27 -9.63 -5.26 -18.46
CA PRO A 27 -9.83 -4.38 -19.61
C PRO A 27 -10.72 -3.18 -19.27
N GLY A 28 -10.31 -1.99 -19.69
CA GLY A 28 -11.06 -0.74 -19.53
C GLY A 28 -10.89 -0.04 -18.17
N LEU A 29 -10.17 -0.64 -17.22
CA LEU A 29 -9.85 -0.05 -15.90
C LEU A 29 -8.35 -0.05 -15.60
N GLU A 30 -7.50 -0.32 -16.59
CA GLU A 30 -6.07 -0.54 -16.42
C GLU A 30 -5.41 0.65 -15.73
N GLY A 31 -5.67 1.86 -16.23
CA GLY A 31 -5.11 3.09 -15.66
C GLY A 31 -5.56 3.35 -14.22
N VAL A 32 -6.84 3.10 -13.91
CA VAL A 32 -7.41 3.34 -12.58
C VAL A 32 -6.82 2.37 -11.57
N LEU A 33 -6.75 1.08 -11.91
CA LEU A 33 -6.21 0.04 -11.03
C LEU A 33 -4.70 0.21 -10.82
N PHE A 34 -3.97 0.62 -11.85
CA PHE A 34 -2.54 0.90 -11.75
C PHE A 34 -2.28 2.08 -10.79
N VAL A 35 -3.00 3.20 -10.94
CA VAL A 35 -2.88 4.37 -10.07
C VAL A 35 -3.34 4.04 -8.64
N ALA A 36 -4.42 3.28 -8.46
CA ALA A 36 -4.86 2.82 -7.15
C ALA A 36 -3.79 1.96 -6.47
N GLY A 37 -3.15 1.05 -7.22
CA GLY A 37 -2.03 0.25 -6.74
C GLY A 37 -0.86 1.09 -6.26
N ILE A 38 -0.50 2.14 -7.00
CA ILE A 38 0.53 3.12 -6.59
C ILE A 38 0.14 3.77 -5.26
N LEU A 39 -1.07 4.34 -5.16
CA LEU A 39 -1.53 5.05 -3.97
C LEU A 39 -1.56 4.14 -2.73
N ILE A 40 -2.03 2.90 -2.88
CA ILE A 40 -2.06 1.90 -1.79
C ILE A 40 -0.64 1.51 -1.37
N THR A 41 0.28 1.31 -2.33
CA THR A 41 1.68 1.01 -2.04
C THR A 41 2.35 2.17 -1.29
N THR A 42 2.11 3.41 -1.71
CA THR A 42 2.59 4.62 -1.04
C THR A 42 2.04 4.75 0.38
N ALA A 43 0.74 4.49 0.58
CA ALA A 43 0.13 4.49 1.91
C ALA A 43 0.72 3.41 2.82
N GLY A 44 1.00 2.21 2.27
CA GLY A 44 1.70 1.14 2.96
C GLY A 44 3.06 1.58 3.50
N LEU A 45 3.86 2.31 2.73
CA LEU A 45 5.16 2.86 3.17
C LEU A 45 5.03 4.05 4.12
N PHE A 46 3.98 4.86 4.00
CA PHE A 46 3.78 6.05 4.84
C PHE A 46 3.63 5.70 6.33
N VAL A 47 2.88 4.64 6.64
CA VAL A 47 2.60 4.20 8.02
C VAL A 47 3.87 3.95 8.84
N PRO A 48 4.83 3.11 8.43
CA PRO A 48 6.04 2.84 9.21
C PRO A 48 7.00 4.04 9.24
N VAL A 49 7.08 4.79 8.14
CA VAL A 49 8.06 5.90 8.03
C VAL A 49 7.63 7.12 8.85
N HIS A 50 6.34 7.48 8.82
CA HIS A 50 5.85 8.72 9.43
C HIS A 50 4.99 8.51 10.68
N ILE A 51 4.19 7.45 10.75
CA ILE A 51 3.28 7.23 11.88
C ILE A 51 4.00 6.48 13.01
N LEU A 52 4.59 5.32 12.72
CA LEU A 52 5.26 4.53 13.76
C LEU A 52 6.47 5.26 14.37
N LYS A 53 7.18 6.08 13.59
CA LYS A 53 8.31 6.88 14.08
C LYS A 53 7.91 7.95 15.10
N ARG A 54 6.69 8.49 15.01
CA ARG A 54 6.19 9.56 15.90
C ARG A 54 5.52 9.05 17.18
N VAL A 55 5.04 7.80 17.18
CA VAL A 55 4.49 7.16 18.39
C VAL A 55 5.60 6.83 19.41
N ASP A 56 6.87 6.87 18.98
CA ASP A 56 8.05 6.54 19.79
C ASP A 56 8.73 7.75 20.44
N SER A 57 8.24 8.98 20.19
CA SER A 57 8.78 10.22 20.78
C SER A 57 7.96 10.72 21.96
#